data_AF-A0A350XR19-F1
#
_entry.id   AF-A0A350XR19-F1
#
_cell.length_a   1.000
_cell.length_b   1.000
_cell.length_c   1.000
_cell.angle_alpha   90.00
_cell.angle_beta   90.00
_cell.angle_gamma   90.00
#
_symmetry.space_group_name_H-M   'P 1'
#
loop_
_entity.id
_entity.type
_entity.pdbx_description
1 polymer ?
#
loop_
_entity_poly.entity_id
_entity_poly.type
_entity_poly.pdbx_seq_one_letter_code
_entity_poly.pdbx_strand_id
1 'polypeptide(L)'
;MRRLERKLFALSDEIAGLQETLRQVTAELQVLEHLQDDAIRDAAIGGPIDREDARETTRDVERFRRLADDLRIRIARLEANRTDLLTRLDSKKPDI
;
A
#
# COMPACT_ATOMS: atom_id res chain seq x y z
N MET A 1 -6.62 8.91 29.92
CA MET A 1 -6.64 7.98 28.76
C MET A 1 -6.00 6.66 29.18
N ARG A 2 -6.76 5.57 29.14
CA ARG A 2 -6.32 4.21 29.56
C ARG A 2 -5.28 3.67 28.56
N ARG A 3 -4.40 2.74 28.99
CA ARG A 3 -3.33 2.16 28.14
C ARG A 3 -3.85 1.58 26.83
N LEU A 4 -5.05 0.97 26.85
CA LEU A 4 -5.71 0.38 25.69
C LEU A 4 -6.19 1.44 24.67
N GLU A 5 -6.78 2.54 25.15
CA GLU A 5 -7.21 3.67 24.31
C GLU A 5 -6.03 4.33 23.60
N ARG A 6 -4.91 4.55 24.32
CA ARG A 6 -3.67 5.07 23.71
C ARG A 6 -3.14 4.16 22.60
N LYS A 7 -3.20 2.84 22.82
CA LYS A 7 -2.78 1.85 21.82
C LYS A 7 -3.69 1.88 20.59
N LEU A 8 -5.01 1.98 20.79
CA LEU A 8 -5.99 2.09 19.70
C LEU A 8 -5.81 3.38 18.89
N PHE A 9 -5.50 4.49 19.55
CA PHE A 9 -5.21 5.76 18.88
C PHE A 9 -3.96 5.66 18.00
N ALA A 10 -2.83 5.22 18.58
CA ALA A 10 -1.58 5.05 17.84
C ALA A 10 -1.72 4.10 16.64
N LEU A 11 -2.48 3.02 16.80
CA LEU A 11 -2.74 2.05 15.73
C LEU A 11 -3.63 2.66 14.62
N SER A 12 -4.60 3.51 14.98
CA SER A 12 -5.41 4.23 14.00
C SER A 12 -4.58 5.23 13.19
N ASP A 13 -3.67 5.96 13.84
CA ASP A 13 -2.74 6.88 13.17
C ASP A 13 -1.80 6.14 12.21
N GLU A 14 -1.26 4.98 12.62
CA GLU A 14 -0.43 4.14 11.76
C GLU A 14 -1.19 3.64 10.53
N ILE A 15 -2.45 3.17 10.71
CA ILE A 15 -3.30 2.76 9.59
C ILE A 15 -3.52 3.93 8.63
N ALA A 16 -3.87 5.12 9.14
CA ALA A 16 -4.11 6.29 8.31
C ALA A 16 -2.86 6.69 7.51
N GLY A 17 -1.68 6.65 8.14
CA GLY A 17 -0.41 6.90 7.46
C GLY A 17 -0.13 5.88 6.35
N LEU A 18 -0.35 4.59 6.60
CA LEU A 18 -0.16 3.55 5.59
C LEU A 18 -1.18 3.65 4.44
N GLN A 19 -2.42 4.02 4.72
CA GLN A 19 -3.44 4.26 3.70
C GLN A 19 -3.09 5.45 2.80
N GLU A 20 -2.53 6.52 3.37
CA GLU A 20 -1.96 7.64 2.62
C GLU A 20 -0.83 7.18 1.70
N THR A 21 0.16 6.45 2.24
CA THR A 21 1.27 5.91 1.46
C THR A 21 0.77 4.98 0.34
N LEU A 22 -0.19 4.09 0.62
CA LEU A 22 -0.78 3.22 -0.38
C LEU A 22 -1.43 4.02 -1.51
N ARG A 23 -2.11 5.13 -1.18
CA ARG A 23 -2.72 6.00 -2.20
C ARG A 23 -1.67 6.61 -3.11
N GLN A 24 -0.58 7.12 -2.54
CA GLN A 24 0.53 7.71 -3.29
C GLN A 24 1.22 6.68 -4.19
N VAL A 25 1.55 5.50 -3.65
CA VAL A 25 2.15 4.39 -4.41
C VAL A 25 1.24 3.92 -5.53
N THR A 26 -0.08 3.86 -5.29
CA THR A 26 -1.05 3.45 -6.32
C THR A 26 -1.17 4.49 -7.43
N ALA A 27 -1.14 5.79 -7.09
CA ALA A 27 -1.16 6.86 -8.08
C ALA A 27 0.11 6.82 -8.96
N GLU A 28 1.28 6.64 -8.35
CA GLU A 28 2.55 6.50 -9.08
C GLU A 28 2.54 5.25 -9.97
N LEU A 29 2.02 4.14 -9.47
CA LEU A 29 1.88 2.90 -10.25
C LEU A 29 1.07 3.12 -11.53
N GLN A 30 -0.03 3.88 -11.48
CA GLN A 30 -0.83 4.19 -12.67
C GLN A 30 -0.01 4.96 -13.71
N VAL A 31 0.83 5.89 -13.28
CA VAL A 31 1.74 6.61 -14.19
C VAL A 31 2.77 5.65 -14.80
N LEU A 32 3.38 4.80 -13.98
CA LEU A 32 4.38 3.82 -14.44
C LEU A 32 3.78 2.80 -15.41
N GLU A 33 2.52 2.39 -15.22
CA GLU A 33 1.82 1.49 -16.15
C GLU A 33 1.64 2.14 -17.53
N HIS A 34 1.32 3.43 -17.59
CA HIS A 34 1.26 4.17 -18.87
C HIS A 34 2.65 4.29 -19.52
N LEU A 35 3.68 4.59 -18.74
CA LEU A 35 5.06 4.65 -19.26
C LEU A 35 5.53 3.29 -19.76
N GLN A 36 5.13 2.21 -19.09
CA GLN A 36 5.45 0.84 -19.51
C GLN A 36 4.79 0.53 -20.86
N ASP A 37 3.52 0.88 -21.03
CA ASP A 37 2.80 0.68 -22.30
C ASP A 37 3.49 1.43 -23.45
N ASP A 38 3.92 2.67 -23.21
CA ASP A 38 4.69 3.46 -24.17
C ASP A 38 6.03 2.81 -24.51
N ALA A 39 6.83 2.47 -23.50
CA ALA A 39 8.13 1.85 -23.69
C ALA A 39 8.03 0.49 -24.41
N ILE A 40 7.01 -0.32 -24.14
CA ILE A 40 6.76 -1.59 -24.86
C ILE A 40 6.45 -1.33 -26.33
N ARG A 41 5.66 -0.29 -26.65
CA ARG A 41 5.35 0.08 -28.04
C ARG A 41 6.61 0.54 -28.78
N ASP A 42 7.44 1.36 -28.15
CA ASP A 42 8.69 1.84 -28.74
C ASP A 42 9.67 0.67 -28.95
N ALA A 43 9.83 -0.21 -27.97
CA ALA A 43 10.68 -1.40 -28.05
C ALA A 43 10.30 -2.37 -29.19
N ALA A 44 9.02 -2.39 -29.61
CA ALA A 44 8.54 -3.27 -30.67
C ALA A 44 9.06 -2.87 -32.06
N ILE A 45 9.28 -1.57 -32.29
CA ILE A 45 9.80 -1.02 -33.55
C ILE A 45 11.24 -0.50 -33.43
N GLY A 46 11.73 -0.36 -32.20
CA GLY A 46 13.00 0.25 -31.84
C GLY A 46 14.18 -0.71 -31.76
N GLY A 47 15.28 -0.15 -31.26
CA GLY A 47 16.58 -0.79 -31.14
C GLY A 47 16.83 -1.44 -29.78
N PRO A 48 18.08 -1.82 -29.50
CA PRO A 48 18.47 -2.39 -28.21
C PRO A 48 18.17 -1.49 -27.00
N ILE A 49 18.27 -0.15 -27.18
CA ILE A 49 18.03 0.85 -26.12
C ILE A 49 16.56 0.85 -25.72
N ASP A 50 15.64 0.96 -26.68
CA ASP A 50 14.19 0.97 -26.38
C ASP A 50 13.73 -0.31 -25.67
N ARG A 51 14.36 -1.46 -26.00
CA ARG A 51 14.12 -2.73 -25.30
C ARG A 51 14.67 -2.76 -23.89
N GLU A 52 15.74 -2.03 -23.62
CA GLU A 52 16.29 -1.87 -22.27
C GLU A 52 15.34 -1.00 -21.44
N ASP A 53 14.94 0.15 -21.98
CA ASP A 53 13.96 1.04 -21.33
C ASP A 53 12.67 0.30 -20.98
N ALA A 54 12.10 -0.47 -21.92
CA ALA A 54 10.91 -1.28 -21.66
C ALA A 54 11.10 -2.31 -20.53
N ARG A 55 12.31 -2.90 -20.39
CA ARG A 55 12.62 -3.82 -19.29
C ARG A 55 12.74 -3.07 -17.97
N GLU A 56 13.36 -1.90 -17.95
CA GLU A 56 13.48 -1.07 -16.76
C GLU A 56 12.11 -0.63 -16.25
N THR A 57 11.27 -0.07 -17.13
CA THR A 57 9.91 0.36 -16.74
C THR A 57 9.05 -0.81 -16.28
N THR A 58 9.19 -1.99 -16.90
CA THR A 58 8.51 -3.21 -16.45
C THR A 58 8.92 -3.60 -15.02
N ARG A 59 10.22 -3.56 -14.70
CA ARG A 59 10.72 -3.85 -13.35
C ARG A 59 10.19 -2.84 -12.32
N ASP A 60 10.08 -1.59 -12.71
CA ASP A 60 9.55 -0.54 -11.83
C ASP A 60 8.06 -0.73 -11.54
N VAL A 61 7.25 -1.06 -12.55
CA VAL A 61 5.85 -1.44 -12.37
C VAL A 61 5.72 -2.65 -11.42
N GLU A 62 6.52 -3.70 -11.62
CA GLU A 62 6.50 -4.86 -10.73
C GLU A 62 6.89 -4.51 -9.29
N ARG A 63 7.90 -3.65 -9.10
CA ARG A 63 8.33 -3.19 -7.78
C ARG A 63 7.22 -2.43 -7.07
N PHE A 64 6.54 -1.51 -7.76
CA PHE A 64 5.46 -0.72 -7.19
C PHE A 64 4.20 -1.55 -6.90
N ARG A 65 3.88 -2.54 -7.75
CA ARG A 65 2.80 -3.51 -7.49
C ARG A 65 3.06 -4.28 -6.19
N ARG A 66 4.28 -4.84 -6.02
CA ARG A 66 4.66 -5.54 -4.80
C ARG A 66 4.57 -4.64 -3.56
N LEU A 67 5.07 -3.39 -3.68
CA LEU A 67 4.97 -2.42 -2.59
C LEU A 67 3.52 -2.12 -2.19
N ALA A 68 2.63 -1.93 -3.18
CA ALA A 68 1.21 -1.70 -2.92
C ALA A 68 0.56 -2.90 -2.22
N ASP A 69 0.89 -4.12 -2.64
CA ASP A 69 0.36 -5.35 -2.02
C ASP A 69 0.87 -5.54 -0.59
N ASP A 70 2.15 -5.30 -0.33
CA ASP A 70 2.72 -5.35 1.01
C ASP A 70 2.05 -4.33 1.95
N LEU A 71 1.79 -3.11 1.46
CA LEU A 71 1.05 -2.09 2.20
C LEU A 71 -0.37 -2.53 2.51
N ARG A 72 -1.10 -3.08 1.53
CA ARG A 72 -2.47 -3.61 1.72
C ARG A 72 -2.49 -4.71 2.78
N ILE A 73 -1.57 -5.66 2.72
CA ILE A 73 -1.44 -6.75 3.70
C ILE A 73 -1.17 -6.18 5.09
N ARG A 74 -0.27 -5.20 5.21
CA ARG A 74 0.05 -4.57 6.51
C ARG A 74 -1.16 -3.83 7.08
N ILE A 75 -1.87 -3.04 6.27
CA ILE A 75 -3.09 -2.34 6.67
C ILE A 75 -4.13 -3.35 7.19
N ALA A 76 -4.41 -4.42 6.45
CA ALA A 76 -5.38 -5.44 6.85
C ALA A 76 -5.02 -6.10 8.18
N ARG A 77 -3.72 -6.38 8.42
CA ARG A 77 -3.25 -6.92 9.71
C ARG A 77 -3.45 -5.95 10.87
N LEU A 78 -3.17 -4.66 10.65
CA LEU A 78 -3.39 -3.65 11.68
C LEU A 78 -4.89 -3.45 11.94
N GLU A 79 -5.73 -3.40 10.90
CA GLU A 79 -7.18 -3.32 11.05
C GLU A 79 -7.74 -4.51 11.84
N ALA A 80 -7.28 -5.74 11.57
CA ALA A 80 -7.64 -6.91 12.35
C ALA A 80 -7.25 -6.77 13.84
N ASN A 81 -6.02 -6.30 14.10
CA ASN A 81 -5.56 -6.03 15.46
C ASN A 81 -6.38 -4.92 16.15
N ARG A 82 -6.77 -3.88 15.42
CA ARG A 82 -7.63 -2.79 15.92
C ARG A 82 -8.98 -3.34 16.34
N THR A 83 -9.58 -4.18 15.50
CA THR A 83 -10.86 -4.84 15.76
C THR A 83 -10.80 -5.70 17.03
N ASP A 84 -9.77 -6.54 17.20
CA ASP A 84 -9.58 -7.32 18.44
C ASP A 84 -9.51 -6.42 19.68
N LEU A 85 -8.72 -5.34 19.62
CA LEU A 85 -8.57 -4.43 20.75
C LEU A 85 -9.86 -3.67 21.08
N LEU A 86 -10.67 -3.33 20.06
CA LEU A 86 -11.99 -2.72 20.24
C LEU A 86 -12.96 -3.70 20.89
N THR A 87 -13.05 -4.94 20.40
CA THR A 87 -13.89 -5.98 21.01
C THR A 87 -13.54 -6.17 22.49
N ARG A 88 -12.24 -6.24 22.82
CA ARG A 88 -11.77 -6.36 24.21
C ARG A 88 -12.05 -5.13 25.07
N LEU A 89 -12.12 -3.94 24.48
CA LEU A 89 -12.51 -2.71 25.18
C LEU A 89 -14.00 -2.74 25.51
N ASP A 90 -14.83 -3.15 24.56
CA ASP A 90 -16.28 -3.26 24.73
C ASP A 90 -16.64 -4.34 25.75
N SER A 91 -15.97 -5.50 25.74
CA SER A 91 -16.17 -6.56 26.75
C SER A 91 -15.80 -6.15 28.18
N LYS A 92 -15.08 -5.02 28.35
CA LYS A 92 -14.64 -4.50 29.66
C LYS A 92 -15.44 -3.30 30.14
N LYS A 93 -16.35 -2.76 29.33
CA LYS A 93 -17.28 -1.74 29.82
C LYS A 93 -18.39 -2.45 30.62
N PRO A 94 -18.60 -2.12 31.90
CA PRO A 94 -19.81 -2.57 32.59
C PRO A 94 -21.03 -1.94 31.89
N ASP A 95 -22.13 -2.68 31.80
CA ASP A 95 -23.42 -2.13 31.39
C ASP A 95 -23.76 -0.98 32.35
N ILE A 96 -23.85 0.25 31.82
CA ILE A 96 -24.34 1.44 32.53
C ILE A 96 -25.65 1.82 31.89
#